data_AF-A0AAN4YD41-F1
#
_entry.id   AF-A0AAN4YD41-F1
#
_cell.length_a   1.000
_cell.length_b   1.000
_cell.length_c   1.000
_cell.angle_alpha   90.00
_cell.angle_beta   90.00
_cell.angle_gamma   90.00
#
_symmetry.space_group_name_H-M   'P 1'
#
loop_
_entity.id
_entity.type
_entity.pdbx_description
1 polymer ?
#
loop_
_entity_poly.entity_id
_entity_poly.type
_entity_poly.pdbx_seq_one_letter_code
_entity_poly.pdbx_strand_id
1 'polypeptide(L)'
;MGDYPPLPVEPTGNAMMTPLDSLACAAPQGDATCSSLPPRIDNQLVTLFFLHFHQAHPFLPPRDAFLHSSPPIYLLDVVQFISLHYLPASNVPDHTHQLCTAVQEAEASLEKVQALLLLSIIMHARTQPREAKKWLGDAISFSLDLGLHCREFSEALEIQNPVRAESARRTWWEIFIIDTLLAAVQVDGALQLTVETLDIPLPCEMDEYQDGRLGIVPISLRDMDRQALFHNDGDFSSAAYRAEAATILRKCLIASGNHVSHETINILDVTISAWFHRLPSGKQAMLHHNGDVDQMIFQSFMIMHCASIYLHFPKSYLLAFLPVTSHIFCSRPPTFTSSSANPQIHTAKVYGAAVNLSKLASLTTSVASHSPFFVCTLVLSSIVQLAVFTADPQQSSRTGRNFLALNIGVLKSMGHVWTIAATSMARIRDVAVELESALARESRALLDDHLTQSVLVDSQGLDVTFL
;
A
#
# COMPACT_ATOMS: atom_id res chain seq x y z
N MET A 1 51.35 -57.66 -36.02
CA MET A 1 50.18 -57.07 -35.33
C MET A 1 50.75 -55.94 -34.50
N GLY A 2 50.77 -54.68 -34.92
CA GLY A 2 49.87 -53.89 -35.77
C GLY A 2 49.71 -52.58 -35.00
N ASP A 3 50.62 -51.63 -35.18
CA ASP A 3 50.63 -50.53 -36.17
C ASP A 3 49.82 -49.31 -35.71
N TYR A 4 50.59 -48.26 -35.42
CA TYR A 4 50.25 -46.85 -35.24
C TYR A 4 51.35 -46.05 -36.01
N PRO A 5 51.12 -44.76 -36.30
CA PRO A 5 51.03 -44.12 -37.62
C PRO A 5 52.42 -43.59 -38.10
N PRO A 6 52.63 -42.80 -39.20
CA PRO A 6 52.17 -41.40 -39.32
C PRO A 6 52.05 -40.80 -40.77
N LEU A 7 51.61 -39.54 -40.82
CA LEU A 7 51.78 -38.52 -41.90
C LEU A 7 53.28 -38.17 -42.13
N PRO A 8 53.74 -37.25 -43.04
CA PRO A 8 53.04 -36.20 -43.84
C PRO A 8 53.59 -35.94 -45.29
N VAL A 9 53.03 -34.91 -45.97
CA VAL A 9 53.69 -33.73 -46.63
C VAL A 9 53.01 -33.30 -47.96
N GLU A 10 52.66 -32.00 -48.04
CA GLU A 10 52.06 -31.25 -49.18
C GLU A 10 53.04 -31.00 -50.36
N PRO A 11 52.66 -30.27 -51.44
CA PRO A 11 52.84 -28.80 -51.41
C PRO A 11 51.91 -27.91 -52.30
N THR A 12 51.77 -26.65 -51.85
CA THR A 12 51.88 -25.35 -52.58
C THR A 12 50.70 -24.70 -53.34
N GLY A 13 50.44 -23.43 -52.97
CA GLY A 13 49.87 -22.38 -53.82
C GLY A 13 49.39 -21.12 -53.06
N ASN A 14 50.29 -20.15 -52.81
CA ASN A 14 50.07 -18.80 -52.22
C ASN A 14 49.05 -17.94 -53.03
N ALA A 15 48.41 -16.84 -52.59
CA ALA A 15 48.85 -15.73 -51.73
C ALA A 15 47.67 -14.79 -51.30
N MET A 16 47.74 -14.27 -50.05
CA MET A 16 47.60 -12.87 -49.59
C MET A 16 46.58 -11.89 -50.24
N MET A 17 45.56 -11.42 -49.46
CA MET A 17 45.18 -10.00 -49.19
C MET A 17 43.80 -9.87 -48.48
N THR A 18 43.68 -9.00 -47.48
CA THR A 18 42.44 -8.37 -46.96
C THR A 18 42.27 -6.96 -47.59
N PRO A 19 41.19 -6.15 -47.40
CA PRO A 19 39.80 -6.35 -46.94
C PRO A 19 38.73 -5.59 -47.81
N LEU A 20 37.47 -5.54 -47.34
CA LEU A 20 36.36 -4.63 -47.71
C LEU A 20 35.79 -4.71 -49.14
N ASP A 21 34.52 -5.10 -49.29
CA ASP A 21 33.41 -4.14 -49.44
C ASP A 21 32.11 -4.86 -49.86
N SER A 22 31.02 -4.47 -49.19
CA SER A 22 29.72 -4.15 -49.79
C SER A 22 29.17 -5.08 -50.89
N LEU A 23 28.23 -5.96 -50.54
CA LEU A 23 27.22 -6.45 -51.48
C LEU A 23 25.91 -6.74 -50.76
N ALA A 24 24.94 -5.89 -51.06
CA ALA A 24 23.53 -6.10 -50.78
C ALA A 24 23.04 -7.37 -51.50
N CYS A 25 22.43 -8.29 -50.75
CA CYS A 25 21.62 -9.37 -51.29
C CYS A 25 20.19 -9.15 -50.78
N ALA A 26 19.27 -8.77 -51.65
CA ALA A 26 18.42 -9.72 -52.38
C ALA A 26 17.50 -10.47 -51.40
N ALA A 27 16.26 -9.99 -51.33
CA ALA A 27 15.18 -10.65 -50.61
C ALA A 27 14.94 -12.06 -51.17
N PRO A 28 14.74 -13.07 -50.31
CA PRO A 28 14.03 -14.27 -50.69
C PRO A 28 12.56 -14.18 -50.28
N GLN A 29 11.75 -14.72 -51.18
CA GLN A 29 10.32 -14.86 -51.12
C GLN A 29 9.88 -15.77 -49.96
N GLY A 30 8.78 -15.36 -49.31
CA GLY A 30 7.69 -16.23 -48.88
C GLY A 30 8.05 -17.46 -48.06
N ASP A 31 8.29 -17.25 -46.77
CA ASP A 31 7.93 -18.26 -45.77
C ASP A 31 6.59 -17.83 -45.16
N ALA A 32 5.61 -18.72 -45.22
CA ALA A 32 4.33 -18.53 -44.55
C ALA A 32 4.59 -18.48 -43.04
N THR A 33 4.70 -17.27 -42.49
CA THR A 33 4.63 -17.03 -41.05
C THR A 33 3.30 -17.59 -40.57
N CYS A 34 3.36 -18.80 -39.99
CA CYS A 34 2.39 -19.23 -39.02
C CYS A 34 2.38 -18.15 -37.93
N SER A 35 1.40 -17.26 -37.99
CA SER A 35 1.08 -16.33 -36.92
C SER A 35 0.71 -17.17 -35.71
N SER A 36 1.71 -17.63 -34.95
CA SER A 36 1.48 -18.16 -33.62
C SER A 36 0.76 -17.06 -32.85
N LEU A 37 -0.49 -17.31 -32.47
CA LEU A 37 -1.18 -16.49 -31.48
C LEU A 37 -0.18 -16.26 -30.33
N PRO A 38 -0.05 -15.02 -29.83
CA PRO A 38 0.85 -14.75 -28.72
C PRO A 38 0.54 -15.74 -27.58
N PRO A 39 1.57 -16.24 -26.87
CA PRO A 39 1.38 -17.22 -25.82
C PRO A 39 0.32 -16.74 -24.84
N ARG A 40 -0.67 -17.59 -24.55
CA ARG A 40 -1.80 -17.29 -23.66
C ARG A 40 -1.35 -16.96 -22.23
N ILE A 41 -0.13 -17.36 -21.87
CA ILE A 41 0.55 -17.04 -20.61
C ILE A 41 1.84 -16.29 -20.96
N ASP A 42 1.90 -15.01 -20.61
CA ASP A 42 3.14 -14.27 -20.61
C ASP A 42 3.89 -14.50 -19.29
N ASN A 43 4.90 -15.38 -19.33
CA ASN A 43 5.72 -15.71 -18.17
C ASN A 43 6.44 -14.49 -17.56
N GLN A 44 6.76 -13.48 -18.36
CA GLN A 44 7.40 -12.26 -17.88
C GLN A 44 6.40 -11.44 -17.06
N LEU A 45 5.18 -11.24 -17.58
CA LEU A 45 4.14 -10.52 -16.84
C LEU A 45 3.76 -11.25 -15.55
N VAL A 46 3.58 -12.57 -15.57
CA VAL A 46 3.31 -13.33 -14.34
C VAL A 46 4.46 -13.16 -13.34
N THR A 47 5.71 -13.19 -13.79
CA THR A 47 6.87 -13.00 -12.90
C THR A 47 6.89 -11.61 -12.27
N LEU A 48 6.58 -10.55 -13.01
CA LEU A 48 6.47 -9.19 -12.46
C LEU A 48 5.39 -9.07 -11.38
N PHE A 49 4.26 -9.75 -11.55
CA PHE A 49 3.20 -9.78 -10.53
C PHE A 49 3.72 -10.35 -9.22
N PHE A 50 4.36 -11.52 -9.28
CA PHE A 50 4.86 -12.21 -8.08
C PHE A 50 6.06 -11.50 -7.44
N LEU A 51 6.88 -10.83 -8.25
CA LEU A 51 8.04 -10.08 -7.77
C LEU A 51 7.64 -8.78 -7.05
N HIS A 52 6.59 -8.10 -7.49
CA HIS A 52 6.23 -6.77 -6.98
C HIS A 52 4.89 -6.74 -6.26
N PHE A 53 3.79 -7.10 -6.93
CA PHE A 53 2.46 -6.94 -6.37
C PHE A 53 2.13 -7.97 -5.27
N HIS A 54 2.45 -9.25 -5.52
CA HIS A 54 2.17 -10.35 -4.59
C HIS A 54 2.87 -10.17 -3.24
N GLN A 55 4.05 -9.54 -3.23
CA GLN A 55 4.77 -9.25 -1.99
C GLN A 55 3.93 -8.44 -1.00
N ALA A 56 3.18 -7.44 -1.48
CA ALA A 56 2.29 -6.64 -0.65
C ALA A 56 0.90 -7.26 -0.44
N HIS A 57 0.49 -8.18 -1.32
CA HIS A 57 -0.84 -8.80 -1.31
C HIS A 57 -0.75 -10.31 -1.54
N PRO A 58 -0.14 -11.09 -0.62
CA PRO A 58 0.25 -12.48 -0.86
C PRO A 58 -0.89 -13.47 -0.64
N PHE A 59 -2.05 -13.24 -1.26
CA PHE A 59 -3.24 -14.11 -1.08
C PHE A 59 -3.42 -15.16 -2.17
N LEU A 60 -2.83 -14.96 -3.36
CA LEU A 60 -2.72 -16.04 -4.35
C LEU A 60 -1.67 -17.06 -3.90
N PRO A 61 -1.73 -18.33 -4.36
CA PRO A 61 -0.67 -19.31 -4.17
C PRO A 61 0.69 -18.77 -4.64
N PRO A 62 1.82 -19.21 -4.08
CA PRO A 62 3.16 -18.92 -4.60
C PRO A 62 3.23 -19.20 -6.10
N ARG A 63 4.08 -18.45 -6.83
CA ARG A 63 4.13 -18.45 -8.30
C ARG A 63 4.07 -19.85 -8.91
N ASP A 64 4.93 -20.75 -8.43
CA ASP A 64 5.01 -22.09 -9.01
C ASP A 64 3.74 -22.88 -8.68
N ALA A 65 3.27 -22.88 -7.44
CA ALA A 65 2.01 -23.53 -7.07
C ALA A 65 0.80 -22.97 -7.86
N PHE A 66 0.77 -21.65 -8.07
CA PHE A 66 -0.26 -20.98 -8.87
C PHE A 66 -0.26 -21.47 -10.31
N LEU A 67 0.90 -21.51 -10.97
CA LEU A 67 1.01 -21.99 -12.35
C LEU A 67 0.68 -23.48 -12.48
N HIS A 68 1.13 -24.31 -11.53
CA HIS A 68 0.81 -25.74 -11.52
C HIS A 68 -0.68 -26.03 -11.28
N SER A 69 -1.40 -25.14 -10.58
CA SER A 69 -2.84 -25.30 -10.36
C SER A 69 -3.71 -25.08 -11.60
N SER A 70 -3.13 -24.71 -12.75
CA SER A 70 -3.85 -24.39 -13.98
C SER A 70 -4.95 -23.34 -13.75
N PRO A 71 -4.58 -22.10 -13.38
CA PRO A 71 -5.53 -21.11 -12.92
C PRO A 71 -6.50 -20.73 -14.05
N PRO A 72 -7.76 -20.37 -13.73
CA PRO A 72 -8.72 -19.93 -14.72
C PRO A 72 -8.19 -18.73 -15.52
N ILE A 73 -8.53 -18.69 -16.80
CA ILE A 73 -8.00 -17.68 -17.71
C ILE A 73 -8.29 -16.25 -17.25
N TYR A 74 -9.48 -15.98 -16.70
CA TYR A 74 -9.84 -14.66 -16.22
C TYR A 74 -8.92 -14.19 -15.07
N LEU A 75 -8.51 -15.09 -14.18
CA LEU A 75 -7.63 -14.75 -13.06
C LEU A 75 -6.21 -14.51 -13.56
N LEU A 76 -5.75 -15.32 -14.51
CA LEU A 76 -4.46 -15.11 -15.15
C LEU A 76 -4.42 -13.77 -15.90
N ASP A 77 -5.50 -13.41 -16.59
CA ASP A 77 -5.61 -12.12 -17.29
C ASP A 77 -5.60 -10.94 -16.30
N VAL A 78 -6.22 -11.07 -15.11
CA VAL A 78 -6.13 -10.04 -14.06
C VAL A 78 -4.70 -9.91 -13.53
N VAL A 79 -4.01 -11.04 -13.29
CA VAL A 79 -2.60 -11.06 -12.87
C VAL A 79 -1.72 -10.35 -13.90
N GLN A 80 -1.86 -10.69 -15.18
CA GLN A 80 -1.11 -10.07 -16.27
C GLN A 80 -1.46 -8.58 -16.42
N PHE A 81 -2.73 -8.22 -16.28
CA PHE A 81 -3.21 -6.83 -16.33
C PHE A 81 -2.59 -5.96 -15.24
N ILE A 82 -2.48 -6.46 -14.02
CA ILE A 82 -1.78 -5.76 -12.92
C ILE A 82 -0.32 -5.54 -13.29
N SER A 83 0.34 -6.56 -13.86
CA SER A 83 1.76 -6.47 -14.25
C SER A 83 2.09 -5.39 -15.26
N LEU A 84 1.13 -5.03 -16.12
CA LEU A 84 1.30 -3.97 -17.12
C LEU A 84 1.63 -2.61 -16.49
N HIS A 85 1.27 -2.40 -15.21
CA HIS A 85 1.59 -1.17 -14.47
C HIS A 85 3.08 -1.05 -14.11
N TYR A 86 3.84 -2.16 -14.16
CA TYR A 86 5.30 -2.15 -13.94
C TYR A 86 6.10 -1.97 -15.22
N LEU A 87 5.44 -1.93 -16.38
CA LEU A 87 6.08 -1.71 -17.67
C LEU A 87 6.04 -0.22 -18.04
N PRO A 88 7.02 0.27 -18.82
CA PRO A 88 6.93 1.60 -19.43
C PRO A 88 5.64 1.74 -20.23
N ALA A 89 5.05 2.94 -20.24
CA ALA A 89 3.72 3.25 -20.78
C ALA A 89 3.54 3.11 -22.33
N SER A 90 4.35 2.29 -22.99
CA SER A 90 4.21 1.98 -24.42
C SER A 90 2.96 1.12 -24.67
N ASN A 91 1.91 1.76 -25.21
CA ASN A 91 0.70 1.18 -25.82
C ASN A 91 0.19 -0.13 -25.19
N VAL A 92 -0.09 -0.10 -23.88
CA VAL A 92 -0.85 -1.17 -23.22
C VAL A 92 -2.30 -1.11 -23.71
N PRO A 93 -2.83 -2.14 -24.38
CA PRO A 93 -4.23 -2.16 -24.81
C PRO A 93 -5.17 -2.08 -23.61
N ASP A 94 -6.15 -1.19 -23.62
CA ASP A 94 -7.16 -1.11 -22.56
C ASP A 94 -8.23 -2.19 -22.74
N HIS A 95 -7.89 -3.41 -22.33
CA HIS A 95 -8.82 -4.55 -22.30
C HIS A 95 -9.59 -4.64 -20.96
N THR A 96 -9.59 -3.57 -20.15
CA THR A 96 -10.21 -3.56 -18.82
C THR A 96 -11.67 -4.02 -18.87
N HIS A 97 -12.44 -3.56 -19.86
CA HIS A 97 -13.86 -3.92 -19.98
C HIS A 97 -14.07 -5.43 -20.19
N GLN A 98 -13.35 -6.02 -21.15
CA GLN A 98 -13.44 -7.46 -21.46
C GLN A 98 -13.04 -8.31 -20.26
N LEU A 99 -11.97 -7.90 -19.57
CA LEU A 99 -11.50 -8.53 -18.35
C LEU A 99 -12.56 -8.51 -17.24
N CYS A 100 -13.14 -7.34 -16.97
CA CYS A 100 -14.19 -7.18 -15.98
C CYS A 100 -15.42 -8.04 -16.29
N THR A 101 -15.85 -8.09 -17.56
CA THR A 101 -16.96 -8.95 -17.99
C THR A 101 -16.65 -10.43 -17.74
N ALA A 102 -15.47 -10.91 -18.13
CA ALA A 102 -15.07 -12.30 -17.95
C ALA A 102 -15.06 -12.72 -16.46
N VAL A 103 -14.58 -11.84 -15.57
CA VAL A 103 -14.60 -12.10 -14.12
C VAL A 103 -16.04 -12.11 -13.57
N GLN A 104 -16.91 -11.20 -14.03
CA GLN A 104 -18.30 -11.12 -13.57
C GLN A 104 -19.08 -12.39 -13.95
N GLU A 105 -18.90 -12.88 -15.18
CA GLU A 105 -19.60 -14.03 -15.76
C GLU A 105 -19.05 -15.39 -15.27
N ALA A 106 -17.85 -15.42 -14.67
CA ALA A 106 -17.27 -16.64 -14.13
C ALA A 106 -18.14 -17.29 -13.04
N GLU A 107 -18.07 -18.61 -12.91
CA GLU A 107 -18.74 -19.33 -11.82
C GLU A 107 -18.13 -19.01 -10.44
N ALA A 108 -18.95 -19.13 -9.39
CA ALA A 108 -18.52 -18.91 -8.02
C ALA A 108 -17.40 -19.88 -7.64
N SER A 109 -16.25 -19.35 -7.26
CA SER A 109 -15.04 -20.10 -6.92
C SER A 109 -14.11 -19.23 -6.09
N LEU A 110 -13.14 -19.85 -5.41
CA LEU A 110 -12.08 -19.12 -4.71
C LEU A 110 -11.34 -18.18 -5.68
N GLU A 111 -11.05 -18.65 -6.89
CA GLU A 111 -10.37 -17.89 -7.93
C GLU A 111 -11.18 -16.68 -8.40
N LYS A 112 -12.50 -16.79 -8.47
CA LYS A 112 -13.38 -15.64 -8.75
C LYS A 112 -13.28 -14.60 -7.63
N VAL A 113 -13.36 -15.00 -6.37
CA VAL A 113 -13.19 -14.10 -5.22
C VAL A 113 -11.83 -13.39 -5.28
N GLN A 114 -10.77 -14.15 -5.59
CA GLN A 114 -9.42 -13.61 -5.74
C GLN A 114 -9.31 -12.60 -6.88
N ALA A 115 -9.92 -12.88 -8.04
CA ALA A 115 -9.95 -11.95 -9.17
C ALA A 115 -10.72 -10.66 -8.82
N LEU A 116 -11.88 -10.77 -8.17
CA LEU A 116 -12.68 -9.62 -7.71
C LEU A 116 -11.87 -8.75 -6.72
N LEU A 117 -11.15 -9.38 -5.78
CA LEU A 117 -10.31 -8.67 -4.83
C LEU A 117 -9.13 -7.94 -5.51
N LEU A 118 -8.45 -8.59 -6.45
CA LEU A 118 -7.41 -7.95 -7.28
C LEU A 118 -7.97 -6.76 -8.06
N LEU A 119 -9.15 -6.91 -8.67
CA LEU A 119 -9.84 -5.82 -9.37
C LEU A 119 -10.17 -4.66 -8.42
N SER A 120 -10.60 -4.93 -7.19
CA SER A 120 -10.84 -3.87 -6.20
C SER A 120 -9.58 -3.04 -5.93
N ILE A 121 -8.46 -3.71 -5.66
CA ILE A 121 -7.19 -3.06 -5.34
C ILE A 121 -6.68 -2.23 -6.54
N ILE A 122 -6.74 -2.78 -7.76
CA ILE A 122 -6.24 -2.07 -8.94
C ILE A 122 -7.16 -0.91 -9.35
N MET A 123 -8.49 -1.03 -9.20
CA MET A 123 -9.39 0.10 -9.42
C MET A 123 -9.11 1.23 -8.42
N HIS A 124 -8.80 0.90 -7.16
CA HIS A 124 -8.35 1.89 -6.19
C HIS A 124 -7.04 2.57 -6.65
N ALA A 125 -6.05 1.80 -7.07
CA ALA A 125 -4.76 2.31 -7.57
C ALA A 125 -4.90 3.20 -8.82
N ARG A 126 -5.92 2.94 -9.65
CA ARG A 126 -6.29 3.74 -10.84
C ARG A 126 -7.20 4.93 -10.52
N THR A 127 -7.38 5.29 -9.25
CA THR A 127 -8.25 6.40 -8.81
C THR A 127 -9.74 6.22 -9.16
N GLN A 128 -10.22 4.97 -9.18
CA GLN A 128 -11.63 4.61 -9.43
C GLN A 128 -12.31 4.06 -8.16
N PRO A 129 -12.57 4.90 -7.13
CA PRO A 129 -12.98 4.44 -5.80
C PRO A 129 -14.36 3.76 -5.77
N ARG A 130 -15.29 4.20 -6.64
CA ARG A 130 -16.63 3.61 -6.75
C ARG A 130 -16.56 2.17 -7.29
N GLU A 131 -15.75 1.96 -8.33
CA GLU A 131 -15.52 0.62 -8.87
C GLU A 131 -14.79 -0.26 -7.88
N ALA A 132 -13.74 0.26 -7.22
CA ALA A 132 -13.02 -0.47 -6.17
C ALA A 132 -13.98 -0.98 -5.08
N LYS A 133 -14.90 -0.12 -4.62
CA LYS A 133 -15.91 -0.47 -3.63
C LYS A 133 -16.87 -1.55 -4.13
N LYS A 134 -17.35 -1.43 -5.37
CA LYS A 134 -18.22 -2.43 -6.02
C LYS A 134 -17.54 -3.80 -6.08
N TRP A 135 -16.33 -3.87 -6.62
CA TRP A 135 -15.58 -5.12 -6.74
C TRP A 135 -15.29 -5.77 -5.38
N LEU A 136 -14.98 -4.97 -4.36
CA LEU A 136 -14.84 -5.48 -2.99
C LEU A 136 -16.17 -6.01 -2.44
N GLY A 137 -17.28 -5.31 -2.68
CA GLY A 137 -18.62 -5.76 -2.26
C GLY A 137 -18.99 -7.12 -2.87
N ASP A 138 -18.70 -7.30 -4.16
CA ASP A 138 -18.89 -8.58 -4.84
C ASP A 138 -17.95 -9.66 -4.26
N ALA A 139 -16.67 -9.35 -4.02
CA ALA A 139 -15.73 -10.28 -3.39
C ALA A 139 -16.19 -10.71 -1.99
N ILE A 140 -16.70 -9.76 -1.17
CA ILE A 140 -17.28 -10.04 0.14
C ILE A 140 -18.47 -10.99 -0.01
N SER A 141 -19.46 -10.67 -0.87
CA SER A 141 -20.65 -11.50 -1.07
C SER A 141 -20.27 -12.94 -1.44
N PHE A 142 -19.47 -13.12 -2.50
CA PHE A 142 -19.06 -14.46 -2.94
C PHE A 142 -18.21 -15.20 -1.89
N SER A 143 -17.37 -14.49 -1.13
CA SER A 143 -16.57 -15.12 -0.06
C SER A 143 -17.44 -15.63 1.09
N LEU A 144 -18.52 -14.89 1.43
CA LEU A 144 -19.48 -15.30 2.44
C LEU A 144 -20.29 -16.50 1.96
N ASP A 145 -20.80 -16.46 0.73
CA ASP A 145 -21.59 -17.53 0.14
C ASP A 145 -20.80 -18.85 0.02
N LEU A 146 -19.51 -18.77 -0.28
CA LEU A 146 -18.61 -19.92 -0.33
C LEU A 146 -18.18 -20.42 1.06
N GLY A 147 -18.37 -19.62 2.11
CA GLY A 147 -17.93 -19.97 3.47
C GLY A 147 -16.44 -19.76 3.73
N LEU A 148 -15.75 -18.87 2.99
CA LEU A 148 -14.31 -18.56 3.26
C LEU A 148 -14.09 -18.00 4.67
N HIS A 149 -15.14 -17.46 5.27
CA HIS A 149 -15.16 -16.95 6.64
C HIS A 149 -15.33 -18.05 7.71
N CYS A 150 -15.49 -19.30 7.29
CA CYS A 150 -15.66 -20.44 8.16
C CYS A 150 -14.33 -21.22 8.23
N ARG A 151 -13.94 -21.61 9.45
CA ARG A 151 -12.71 -22.39 9.69
C ARG A 151 -12.71 -23.70 8.88
N GLU A 152 -13.87 -24.34 8.85
CA GLU A 152 -14.14 -25.64 8.22
C GLU A 152 -13.85 -25.62 6.71
N PHE A 153 -14.03 -24.48 6.04
CA PHE A 153 -13.74 -24.35 4.61
C PHE A 153 -12.25 -24.58 4.33
N SER A 154 -11.39 -23.92 5.12
CA SER A 154 -9.94 -24.08 4.95
C SER A 154 -9.47 -25.47 5.38
N GLU A 155 -10.02 -26.03 6.45
CA GLU A 155 -9.68 -27.39 6.92
C GLU A 155 -10.06 -28.47 5.90
N ALA A 156 -11.21 -28.33 5.24
CA ALA A 156 -11.64 -29.24 4.19
C ALA A 156 -10.71 -29.18 2.96
N LEU A 157 -10.23 -27.99 2.59
CA LEU A 157 -9.27 -27.82 1.50
C LEU A 157 -7.88 -28.35 1.84
N GLU A 158 -7.48 -28.27 3.11
CA GLU A 158 -6.13 -28.62 3.57
C GLU A 158 -5.80 -30.10 3.34
N ILE A 159 -6.81 -30.97 3.44
CA ILE A 159 -6.71 -32.40 3.15
C ILE A 159 -6.21 -32.66 1.73
N GLN A 160 -6.62 -31.84 0.76
CA GLN A 160 -6.30 -32.03 -0.66
C GLN A 160 -5.10 -31.19 -1.09
N ASN A 161 -5.03 -29.95 -0.63
CA ASN A 161 -4.02 -28.99 -1.04
C ASN A 161 -3.80 -27.94 0.07
N PRO A 162 -2.80 -28.15 0.95
CA PRO A 162 -2.48 -27.21 2.03
C PRO A 162 -2.20 -25.79 1.55
N VAL A 163 -1.51 -25.63 0.42
CA VAL A 163 -1.19 -24.30 -0.15
C VAL A 163 -2.46 -23.58 -0.60
N ARG A 164 -3.42 -24.30 -1.19
CA ARG A 164 -4.73 -23.74 -1.56
C ARG A 164 -5.56 -23.38 -0.33
N ALA A 165 -5.52 -24.19 0.74
CA ALA A 165 -6.18 -23.86 2.00
C ALA A 165 -5.62 -22.58 2.61
N GLU A 166 -4.30 -22.44 2.61
CA GLU A 166 -3.63 -21.21 3.08
C GLU A 166 -3.94 -20.00 2.20
N SER A 167 -3.99 -20.18 0.88
CA SER A 167 -4.44 -19.16 -0.07
C SER A 167 -5.87 -18.70 0.22
N ALA A 168 -6.77 -19.61 0.59
CA ALA A 168 -8.15 -19.27 0.98
C ALA A 168 -8.18 -18.43 2.27
N ARG A 169 -7.44 -18.84 3.32
CA ARG A 169 -7.33 -18.07 4.58
C ARG A 169 -6.79 -16.66 4.31
N ARG A 170 -5.72 -16.56 3.53
CA ARG A 170 -5.12 -15.28 3.14
C ARG A 170 -6.07 -14.41 2.31
N THR A 171 -6.87 -15.03 1.43
CA THR A 171 -7.88 -14.31 0.64
C THR A 171 -8.94 -13.68 1.55
N TRP A 172 -9.45 -14.41 2.54
CA TRP A 172 -10.38 -13.85 3.52
C TRP A 172 -9.77 -12.70 4.33
N TRP A 173 -8.57 -12.91 4.89
CA TRP A 173 -7.89 -11.88 5.67
C TRP A 173 -7.58 -10.64 4.84
N GLU A 174 -7.21 -10.82 3.57
CA GLU A 174 -6.99 -9.71 2.66
C GLU A 174 -8.29 -8.93 2.40
N ILE A 175 -9.43 -9.61 2.18
CA ILE A 175 -10.75 -8.93 2.09
C ILE A 175 -11.01 -8.09 3.33
N PHE A 176 -10.80 -8.65 4.53
CA PHE A 176 -11.01 -7.95 5.79
C PHE A 176 -10.12 -6.71 5.93
N ILE A 177 -8.85 -6.82 5.54
CA ILE A 177 -7.85 -5.74 5.58
C ILE A 177 -8.20 -4.66 4.54
N ILE A 178 -8.50 -5.04 3.30
CA ILE A 178 -8.82 -4.10 2.21
C ILE A 178 -10.13 -3.38 2.48
N ASP A 179 -11.16 -4.04 3.03
CA ASP A 179 -12.40 -3.36 3.47
C ASP A 179 -12.11 -2.31 4.54
N THR A 180 -11.25 -2.64 5.51
CA THR A 180 -10.85 -1.71 6.56
C THR A 180 -10.07 -0.53 6.00
N LEU A 181 -9.11 -0.77 5.09
CA LEU A 181 -8.30 0.28 4.47
C LEU A 181 -9.13 1.18 3.56
N LEU A 182 -9.98 0.64 2.70
CA LEU A 182 -10.87 1.42 1.84
C LEU A 182 -11.85 2.25 2.67
N ALA A 183 -12.41 1.69 3.74
CA ALA A 183 -13.24 2.45 4.67
C ALA A 183 -12.46 3.60 5.31
N ALA A 184 -11.20 3.38 5.71
CA ALA A 184 -10.38 4.43 6.31
C ALA A 184 -10.10 5.58 5.33
N VAL A 185 -9.67 5.28 4.10
CA VAL A 185 -9.06 6.26 3.21
C VAL A 185 -10.04 6.93 2.24
N GLN A 186 -11.15 6.28 1.89
CA GLN A 186 -12.12 6.89 0.95
C GLN A 186 -12.97 7.96 1.64
N VAL A 187 -13.29 9.04 0.91
CA VAL A 187 -14.12 10.17 1.41
C VAL A 187 -15.46 9.68 1.95
N ASP A 188 -16.16 8.81 1.20
CA ASP A 188 -17.42 8.16 1.60
C ASP A 188 -17.19 6.70 2.06
N GLY A 189 -16.01 6.45 2.63
CA GLY A 189 -15.59 5.13 3.09
C GLY A 189 -16.46 4.62 4.24
N ALA A 190 -17.05 3.45 4.04
CA ALA A 190 -17.78 2.72 5.06
C ALA A 190 -17.37 1.25 5.00
N LEU A 191 -17.33 0.60 6.16
CA LEU A 191 -17.08 -0.84 6.25
C LEU A 191 -18.24 -1.55 5.55
N GLN A 192 -17.93 -2.34 4.52
CA GLN A 192 -18.93 -3.15 3.81
C GLN A 192 -19.09 -4.50 4.49
N LEU A 193 -17.99 -5.02 5.04
CA LEU A 193 -18.00 -6.27 5.76
C LEU A 193 -18.43 -6.03 7.22
N THR A 194 -19.46 -6.73 7.66
CA THR A 194 -19.84 -6.80 9.08
C THR A 194 -19.54 -8.20 9.59
N VAL A 195 -18.65 -8.31 10.58
CA VAL A 195 -18.29 -9.59 11.19
C VAL A 195 -18.40 -9.47 12.70
N GLU A 196 -19.19 -10.35 13.31
CA GLU A 196 -19.34 -10.42 14.77
C GLU A 196 -18.21 -11.23 15.43
N THR A 197 -17.73 -12.29 14.77
CA THR A 197 -16.67 -13.16 15.27
C THR A 197 -15.67 -13.55 14.17
N LEU A 198 -14.38 -13.48 14.49
CA LEU A 198 -13.28 -13.87 13.60
C LEU A 198 -12.64 -15.16 14.14
N ASP A 199 -13.25 -16.30 13.82
CA ASP A 199 -12.77 -17.64 14.27
C ASP A 199 -11.96 -18.36 13.17
N ILE A 200 -11.49 -17.61 12.18
CA ILE A 200 -10.70 -18.15 11.08
C ILE A 200 -9.25 -18.13 11.51
N PRO A 201 -8.49 -19.19 11.20
CA PRO A 201 -7.08 -19.19 11.52
C PRO A 201 -6.31 -18.07 10.83
N LEU A 202 -5.34 -17.53 11.56
CA LEU A 202 -4.41 -16.52 11.08
C LEU A 202 -3.48 -17.12 10.02
N PRO A 203 -3.04 -16.33 9.02
CA PRO A 203 -2.12 -16.83 8.01
C PRO A 203 -0.77 -17.23 8.60
N CYS A 204 -0.10 -18.18 7.97
CA CYS A 204 1.26 -18.62 8.33
C CYS A 204 2.35 -17.61 7.91
N GLU A 205 3.62 -17.92 8.19
CA GLU A 205 4.74 -17.10 7.72
C GLU A 205 4.87 -17.11 6.19
N MET A 206 5.47 -16.05 5.64
CA MET A 206 5.69 -15.96 4.20
C MET A 206 6.61 -17.08 3.69
N ASP A 207 7.69 -17.39 4.39
CA ASP A 207 8.65 -18.44 3.98
C ASP A 207 7.99 -19.83 3.98
N GLU A 208 7.15 -20.12 4.98
CA GLU A 208 6.37 -21.36 5.06
C GLU A 208 5.39 -21.48 3.90
N TYR A 209 4.74 -20.37 3.54
CA TYR A 209 3.82 -20.32 2.42
C TYR A 209 4.53 -20.51 1.08
N GLN A 210 5.65 -19.81 0.86
CA GLN A 210 6.46 -19.91 -0.36
C GLN A 210 6.99 -21.34 -0.57
N ASP A 211 7.47 -21.97 0.49
CA ASP A 211 8.05 -23.30 0.44
C ASP A 211 7.00 -24.43 0.49
N GLY A 212 5.74 -24.09 0.71
CA GLY A 212 4.64 -25.06 0.88
C GLY A 212 4.76 -25.95 2.11
N ARG A 213 5.65 -25.60 3.07
CA ARG A 213 5.89 -26.36 4.31
C ARG A 213 4.96 -25.88 5.42
N LEU A 214 3.66 -26.10 5.21
CA LEU A 214 2.60 -25.69 6.12
C LEU A 214 2.41 -26.76 7.20
N GLY A 215 3.00 -26.55 8.38
CA GLY A 215 3.01 -27.54 9.47
C GLY A 215 2.52 -27.03 10.83
N ILE A 216 2.01 -25.81 10.90
CA ILE A 216 1.63 -25.14 12.16
C ILE A 216 0.15 -25.37 12.48
N VAL A 217 -0.14 -25.57 13.77
CA VAL A 217 -1.51 -25.61 14.29
C VAL A 217 -2.18 -24.25 14.05
N PRO A 218 -3.31 -24.18 13.32
CA PRO A 218 -3.91 -22.91 12.97
C PRO A 218 -4.33 -22.12 14.23
N ILE A 219 -3.78 -20.92 14.41
CA ILE A 219 -4.01 -20.03 15.57
C ILE A 219 -5.07 -18.99 15.19
N SER A 220 -6.11 -18.78 16.01
CA SER A 220 -7.09 -17.72 15.79
C SER A 220 -6.65 -16.36 16.38
N LEU A 221 -7.28 -15.25 15.97
CA LEU A 221 -7.10 -13.96 16.65
C LEU A 221 -7.38 -14.05 18.16
N ARG A 222 -8.37 -14.85 18.55
CA ARG A 222 -8.74 -15.04 19.95
C ARG A 222 -7.64 -15.73 20.75
N ASP A 223 -6.95 -16.68 20.13
CA ASP A 223 -5.82 -17.37 20.75
C ASP A 223 -4.63 -16.43 20.91
N MET A 224 -4.36 -15.60 19.91
CA MET A 224 -3.36 -14.53 19.98
C MET A 224 -3.66 -13.52 21.11
N ASP A 225 -4.91 -13.06 21.23
CA ASP A 225 -5.33 -12.17 22.32
C ASP A 225 -5.13 -12.80 23.71
N ARG A 226 -5.44 -14.09 23.85
CA ARG A 226 -5.21 -14.84 25.11
C ARG A 226 -3.72 -14.95 25.41
N GLN A 227 -2.90 -15.33 24.43
CA GLN A 227 -1.47 -15.54 24.62
C GLN A 227 -0.74 -14.25 24.98
N ALA A 228 -1.19 -13.11 24.44
CA ALA A 228 -0.64 -11.80 24.76
C ALA A 228 -0.69 -11.40 26.24
N LEU A 229 -1.60 -11.98 27.03
CA LEU A 229 -1.75 -11.68 28.46
C LEU A 229 -0.91 -12.60 29.36
N PHE A 230 -0.59 -13.81 28.90
CA PHE A 230 -0.10 -14.89 29.77
C PHE A 230 1.25 -15.48 29.34
N HIS A 231 1.71 -15.24 28.11
CA HIS A 231 2.95 -15.81 27.59
C HIS A 231 3.91 -14.72 27.10
N ASN A 232 5.17 -14.79 27.56
CA ASN A 232 6.26 -14.08 26.91
C ASN A 232 6.61 -14.87 25.64
N ASP A 233 6.56 -14.18 24.50
CA ASP A 233 6.93 -14.61 23.15
C ASP A 233 5.95 -15.59 22.47
N GLY A 234 4.83 -15.04 22.00
CA GLY A 234 4.13 -15.60 20.84
C GLY A 234 4.74 -14.99 19.57
N ASP A 235 5.67 -15.70 18.93
CA ASP A 235 6.19 -15.32 17.60
C ASP A 235 5.13 -15.67 16.55
N PHE A 236 4.17 -14.77 16.37
CA PHE A 236 3.13 -14.92 15.34
C PHE A 236 3.65 -14.44 13.99
N SER A 237 3.01 -14.90 12.92
CA SER A 237 3.38 -14.50 11.58
C SER A 237 3.26 -13.00 11.35
N SER A 238 4.08 -12.46 10.44
CA SER A 238 3.95 -11.04 10.07
C SER A 238 2.54 -10.72 9.52
N ALA A 239 1.90 -11.69 8.88
CA ALA A 239 0.53 -11.58 8.38
C ALA A 239 -0.52 -11.60 9.51
N ALA A 240 -0.27 -12.35 10.60
CA ALA A 240 -1.12 -12.33 11.79
C ALA A 240 -1.12 -10.96 12.47
N TYR A 241 0.05 -10.35 12.62
CA TYR A 241 0.17 -8.98 13.14
C TYR A 241 -0.54 -7.95 12.23
N ARG A 242 -0.54 -8.16 10.92
CA ARG A 242 -1.28 -7.31 9.96
C ARG A 242 -2.79 -7.43 10.14
N ALA A 243 -3.29 -8.65 10.36
CA ALA A 243 -4.69 -8.92 10.65
C ALA A 243 -5.13 -8.28 12.00
N GLU A 244 -4.28 -8.37 13.02
CA GLU A 244 -4.51 -7.69 14.31
C GLU A 244 -4.60 -6.18 14.15
N ALA A 245 -3.61 -5.59 13.44
CA ALA A 245 -3.56 -4.16 13.20
C ALA A 245 -4.82 -3.67 12.47
N ALA A 246 -5.29 -4.40 11.47
CA ALA A 246 -6.53 -4.08 10.77
C ALA A 246 -7.75 -4.16 11.70
N THR A 247 -7.79 -5.13 12.62
CA THR A 247 -8.85 -5.24 13.62
C THR A 247 -8.86 -4.02 14.55
N ILE A 248 -7.70 -3.56 15.01
CA ILE A 248 -7.57 -2.37 15.85
C ILE A 248 -7.99 -1.11 15.09
N LEU A 249 -7.54 -0.93 13.85
CA LEU A 249 -7.95 0.19 12.99
C LEU A 249 -9.47 0.21 12.79
N ARG A 250 -10.08 -0.94 12.50
CA ARG A 250 -11.53 -1.07 12.33
C ARG A 250 -12.29 -0.59 13.58
N LYS A 251 -11.85 -1.01 14.78
CA LYS A 251 -12.41 -0.53 16.05
C LYS A 251 -12.25 0.98 16.23
N CYS A 252 -11.12 1.56 15.83
CA CYS A 252 -10.91 3.01 15.85
C CYS A 252 -11.85 3.75 14.90
N LEU A 253 -12.06 3.25 13.67
CA LEU A 253 -13.00 3.85 12.71
C LEU A 253 -14.43 3.85 13.24
N ILE A 254 -14.88 2.73 13.83
CA ILE A 254 -16.21 2.61 14.44
C ILE A 254 -16.35 3.57 15.64
N ALA A 255 -15.29 3.71 16.45
CA ALA A 255 -15.29 4.61 17.59
C ALA A 255 -15.31 6.09 17.19
N SER A 256 -14.61 6.46 16.12
CA SER A 256 -14.58 7.83 15.60
C SER A 256 -15.87 8.24 14.87
N GLY A 257 -16.65 7.25 14.39
CA GLY A 257 -17.94 7.47 13.71
C GLY A 257 -19.15 7.56 14.63
N ASN A 258 -19.01 7.41 15.94
CA ASN A 258 -20.12 7.35 16.89
C ASN A 258 -19.82 8.16 18.17
N HIS A 259 -20.85 8.52 18.94
CA HIS A 259 -20.67 9.04 20.29
C HIS A 259 -20.27 7.91 21.24
N VAL A 260 -18.97 7.59 21.28
CA VAL A 260 -18.43 6.53 22.14
C VAL A 260 -17.87 7.11 23.44
N SER A 261 -17.94 6.33 24.51
CA SER A 261 -17.44 6.74 25.83
C SER A 261 -15.93 7.05 25.81
N HIS A 262 -15.50 7.95 26.70
CA HIS A 262 -14.08 8.23 26.92
C HIS A 262 -13.28 6.98 27.30
N GLU A 263 -13.92 6.03 27.99
CA GLU A 263 -13.31 4.75 28.37
C GLU A 263 -12.92 3.92 27.14
N THR A 264 -13.80 3.78 26.14
CA THR A 264 -13.47 3.03 24.91
C THR A 264 -12.30 3.66 24.15
N ILE A 265 -12.25 4.99 24.08
CA ILE A 265 -11.13 5.70 23.45
C ILE A 265 -9.82 5.41 24.19
N ASN A 266 -9.84 5.47 25.52
CA ASN A 266 -8.66 5.16 26.34
C ASN A 266 -8.21 3.70 26.15
N ILE A 267 -9.15 2.75 26.08
CA ILE A 267 -8.84 1.34 25.83
C ILE A 267 -8.17 1.16 24.47
N LEU A 268 -8.69 1.81 23.42
CA LEU A 268 -8.09 1.73 22.08
C LEU A 268 -6.70 2.36 22.03
N ASP A 269 -6.49 3.48 22.71
CA ASP A 269 -5.20 4.16 22.81
C ASP A 269 -4.14 3.29 23.53
N VAL A 270 -4.54 2.64 24.64
CA VAL A 270 -3.71 1.64 25.32
C VAL A 270 -3.42 0.45 24.42
N THR A 271 -4.43 -0.05 23.69
CA THR A 271 -4.28 -1.19 22.77
C THR A 271 -3.28 -0.88 21.65
N ILE A 272 -3.37 0.31 21.05
CA ILE A 272 -2.42 0.77 20.03
C ILE A 272 -0.99 0.78 20.58
N SER A 273 -0.81 1.35 21.77
CA SER A 273 0.52 1.46 22.40
C SER A 273 1.07 0.07 22.76
N ALA A 274 0.25 -0.80 23.36
CA ALA A 274 0.62 -2.15 23.76
C ALA A 274 1.01 -3.03 22.56
N TRP A 275 0.38 -2.82 21.39
CA TRP A 275 0.72 -3.56 20.18
C TRP A 275 2.21 -3.42 19.83
N PHE A 276 2.74 -2.18 19.77
CA PHE A 276 4.15 -1.95 19.44
C PHE A 276 5.12 -2.58 20.44
N HIS A 277 4.75 -2.66 21.72
CA HIS A 277 5.59 -3.24 22.78
C HIS A 277 5.57 -4.78 22.80
N ARG A 278 4.53 -5.41 22.24
CA ARG A 278 4.40 -6.87 22.19
C ARG A 278 5.10 -7.49 20.98
N LEU A 279 5.53 -6.70 19.99
CA LEU A 279 6.21 -7.24 18.82
C LEU A 279 7.58 -7.83 19.22
N PRO A 280 7.87 -9.09 18.85
CA PRO A 280 9.18 -9.68 19.09
C PRO A 280 10.26 -8.94 18.29
N SER A 281 11.51 -8.97 18.77
CA SER A 281 12.61 -8.19 18.20
C SER A 281 12.84 -8.47 16.71
N GLY A 282 12.61 -9.72 16.26
CA GLY A 282 12.71 -10.10 14.85
C GLY A 282 11.71 -9.36 13.96
N LYS A 283 10.50 -9.09 14.45
CA LYS A 283 9.44 -8.37 13.72
C LYS A 283 9.58 -6.85 13.84
N GLN A 284 10.28 -6.35 14.85
CA GLN A 284 10.62 -4.93 14.93
C GLN A 284 11.61 -4.52 13.82
N ALA A 285 12.48 -5.44 13.40
CA ALA A 285 13.37 -5.25 12.25
C ALA A 285 12.62 -5.51 10.93
N MET A 286 11.97 -4.46 10.42
CA MET A 286 11.16 -4.52 9.18
C MET A 286 11.97 -4.80 7.90
N LEU A 287 13.30 -4.70 7.98
CA LEU A 287 14.24 -4.95 6.90
C LEU A 287 15.01 -6.23 7.19
N HIS A 288 14.97 -7.14 6.23
CA HIS A 288 15.80 -8.33 6.23
C HIS A 288 17.26 -7.97 5.92
N HIS A 289 18.18 -8.88 6.26
CA HIS A 289 19.62 -8.72 6.05
C HIS A 289 20.02 -8.54 4.57
N ASN A 290 19.19 -9.01 3.65
CA ASN A 290 19.37 -8.87 2.21
C ASN A 290 18.85 -7.51 1.66
N GLY A 291 18.26 -6.66 2.51
CA GLY A 291 17.69 -5.36 2.15
C GLY A 291 16.22 -5.40 1.75
N ASP A 292 15.58 -6.57 1.74
CA ASP A 292 14.16 -6.69 1.46
C ASP A 292 13.31 -6.24 2.65
N VAL A 293 12.17 -5.64 2.36
CA VAL A 293 11.19 -5.23 3.39
C VAL A 293 10.19 -6.35 3.57
N ASP A 294 9.98 -6.79 4.81
CA ASP A 294 8.83 -7.61 5.18
C ASP A 294 7.56 -6.76 4.99
N GLN A 295 6.86 -6.98 3.88
CA GLN A 295 5.70 -6.17 3.51
C GLN A 295 4.52 -6.35 4.48
N MET A 296 4.40 -7.50 5.14
CA MET A 296 3.29 -7.77 6.06
C MET A 296 3.49 -6.98 7.36
N ILE A 297 4.70 -7.00 7.92
CA ILE A 297 4.98 -6.19 9.10
C ILE A 297 5.03 -4.70 8.75
N PHE A 298 5.53 -4.34 7.57
CA PHE A 298 5.47 -2.97 7.05
C PHE A 298 4.06 -2.41 7.02
N GLN A 299 3.13 -3.16 6.45
CA GLN A 299 1.73 -2.76 6.44
C GLN A 299 1.10 -2.75 7.83
N SER A 300 1.57 -3.60 8.76
CA SER A 300 1.11 -3.59 10.14
C SER A 300 1.44 -2.26 10.84
N PHE A 301 2.70 -1.81 10.77
CA PHE A 301 3.11 -0.50 11.30
C PHE A 301 2.36 0.65 10.63
N MET A 302 2.20 0.59 9.30
CA MET A 302 1.40 1.54 8.53
C MET A 302 -0.04 1.64 9.08
N ILE A 303 -0.72 0.50 9.25
CA ILE A 303 -2.10 0.43 9.75
C ILE A 303 -2.21 0.96 11.18
N MET A 304 -1.25 0.64 12.05
CA MET A 304 -1.26 1.07 13.46
C MET A 304 -1.06 2.57 13.62
N HIS A 305 -0.17 3.19 12.83
CA HIS A 305 -0.06 4.64 12.82
C HIS A 305 -1.32 5.31 12.25
N CYS A 306 -1.94 4.74 11.22
CA CYS A 306 -3.26 5.18 10.78
C CYS A 306 -4.31 5.09 11.90
N ALA A 307 -4.36 4.00 12.66
CA ALA A 307 -5.28 3.83 13.78
C ALA A 307 -5.11 4.95 14.83
N SER A 308 -3.87 5.28 15.19
CA SER A 308 -3.55 6.41 16.08
C SER A 308 -4.05 7.74 15.54
N ILE A 309 -3.86 8.00 14.23
CA ILE A 309 -4.36 9.23 13.61
C ILE A 309 -5.89 9.27 13.67
N TYR A 310 -6.59 8.23 13.22
CA TYR A 310 -8.06 8.22 13.20
C TYR A 310 -8.69 8.29 14.60
N LEU A 311 -8.05 7.73 15.62
CA LEU A 311 -8.54 7.80 17.00
C LEU A 311 -8.42 9.20 17.62
N HIS A 312 -7.35 9.93 17.29
CA HIS A 312 -7.01 11.20 17.97
C HIS A 312 -7.30 12.45 17.16
N PHE A 313 -7.27 12.37 15.83
CA PHE A 313 -7.50 13.52 14.94
C PHE A 313 -8.83 14.26 15.22
N PRO A 314 -9.97 13.58 15.43
CA PRO A 314 -11.26 14.21 15.79
C PRO A 314 -11.26 15.07 17.07
N LYS A 315 -10.22 14.97 17.89
CA LYS A 315 -10.07 15.62 19.21
C LYS A 315 -8.88 16.58 19.25
N SER A 316 -8.18 16.72 18.13
CA SER A 316 -7.02 17.58 17.98
C SER A 316 -7.43 18.99 17.53
N TYR A 317 -6.53 19.97 17.67
CA TYR A 317 -6.73 21.31 17.12
C TYR A 317 -6.55 21.39 15.59
N LEU A 318 -6.10 20.31 14.95
CA LEU A 318 -5.81 20.27 13.51
C LEU A 318 -7.07 20.24 12.63
N LEU A 319 -8.24 20.05 13.24
CA LEU A 319 -9.55 20.04 12.59
C LEU A 319 -9.82 21.30 11.74
N ALA A 320 -9.32 22.45 12.18
CA ALA A 320 -9.53 23.72 11.51
C ALA A 320 -8.95 23.76 10.07
N PHE A 321 -8.05 22.84 9.72
CA PHE A 321 -7.35 22.81 8.43
C PHE A 321 -7.96 21.89 7.37
N LEU A 322 -8.97 21.08 7.73
CA LEU A 322 -9.60 20.11 6.83
C LEU A 322 -10.26 20.68 5.56
N PRO A 323 -10.90 21.87 5.56
CA PRO A 323 -11.60 22.35 4.37
C PRO A 323 -10.69 22.48 3.13
N VAL A 324 -9.41 22.82 3.35
CA VAL A 324 -8.41 23.05 2.29
C VAL A 324 -7.97 21.74 1.62
N THR A 325 -8.02 20.62 2.33
CA THR A 325 -7.50 19.34 1.84
C THR A 325 -8.57 18.40 1.28
N SER A 326 -9.86 18.80 1.33
CA SER A 326 -11.01 17.96 0.94
C SER A 326 -10.99 17.45 -0.51
N HIS A 327 -10.21 18.10 -1.39
CA HIS A 327 -10.04 17.69 -2.78
C HIS A 327 -8.90 16.68 -3.02
N ILE A 328 -8.11 16.34 -1.99
CA ILE A 328 -7.02 15.38 -2.11
C ILE A 328 -7.60 13.95 -2.06
N PHE A 329 -7.28 13.11 -3.05
CA PHE A 329 -7.67 11.70 -3.04
C PHE A 329 -7.08 11.00 -1.80
N CYS A 330 -7.83 10.11 -1.17
CA CYS A 330 -7.46 9.49 0.11
C CYS A 330 -7.43 10.44 1.33
N SER A 331 -7.88 11.69 1.20
CA SER A 331 -8.18 12.52 2.36
C SER A 331 -9.57 12.21 2.87
N ARG A 332 -9.67 11.68 4.09
CA ARG A 332 -10.95 11.54 4.78
C ARG A 332 -10.98 12.51 5.96
N PRO A 333 -11.80 13.58 5.91
CA PRO A 333 -12.04 14.38 7.10
C PRO A 333 -12.81 13.55 8.14
N PRO A 334 -12.53 13.69 9.44
CA PRO A 334 -13.36 13.11 10.50
C PRO A 334 -14.82 13.54 10.35
N THR A 335 -15.73 12.58 10.45
CA THR A 335 -17.17 12.80 10.33
C THR A 335 -17.77 13.47 11.57
N PHE A 336 -17.10 13.36 12.72
CA PHE A 336 -17.50 13.97 13.98
C PHE A 336 -16.35 14.74 14.60
N THR A 337 -16.66 15.92 15.13
CA THR A 337 -15.73 16.70 15.94
C THR A 337 -16.13 16.56 17.40
N SER A 338 -15.14 16.29 18.27
CA SER A 338 -15.37 16.10 19.70
C SER A 338 -14.45 17.04 20.47
N SER A 339 -15.05 17.90 21.29
CA SER A 339 -14.28 18.71 22.24
C SER A 339 -13.63 17.78 23.26
N SER A 340 -12.30 17.83 23.34
CA SER A 340 -11.52 17.15 24.38
C SER A 340 -11.10 18.16 25.44
N ALA A 341 -10.92 17.69 26.68
CA ALA A 341 -10.33 18.51 27.74
C ALA A 341 -8.82 18.73 27.52
N ASN A 342 -8.14 17.84 26.79
CA ASN A 342 -6.69 17.88 26.51
C ASN A 342 -6.36 17.70 25.01
N PRO A 343 -6.86 18.57 24.13
CA PRO A 343 -6.63 18.52 22.68
C PRO A 343 -5.15 18.58 22.27
N GLN A 344 -4.26 19.17 23.09
CA GLN A 344 -2.81 19.20 22.85
C GLN A 344 -2.21 17.78 22.80
N ILE A 345 -2.65 16.89 23.69
CA ILE A 345 -2.18 15.49 23.73
C ILE A 345 -2.60 14.78 22.45
N HIS A 346 -3.84 14.98 22.01
CA HIS A 346 -4.33 14.40 20.75
C HIS A 346 -3.55 14.92 19.55
N THR A 347 -3.31 16.24 19.48
CA THR A 347 -2.46 16.83 18.42
C THR A 347 -1.06 16.21 18.42
N ALA A 348 -0.42 16.06 19.58
CA ALA A 348 0.91 15.46 19.68
C ALA A 348 0.93 14.00 19.20
N LYS A 349 -0.08 13.20 19.54
CA LYS A 349 -0.20 11.79 19.08
C LYS A 349 -0.44 11.69 17.57
N VAL A 350 -1.31 12.54 17.02
CA VAL A 350 -1.55 12.63 15.58
C VAL A 350 -0.27 12.99 14.83
N TYR A 351 0.44 14.02 15.30
CA TYR A 351 1.70 14.46 14.70
C TYR A 351 2.78 13.37 14.78
N GLY A 352 2.96 12.74 15.95
CA GLY A 352 3.91 11.65 16.14
C GLY A 352 3.63 10.45 15.22
N ALA A 353 2.35 10.06 15.07
CA ALA A 353 1.95 9.00 14.16
C ALA A 353 2.21 9.37 12.69
N ALA A 354 1.91 10.60 12.27
CA ALA A 354 2.22 11.07 10.91
C ALA A 354 3.73 11.09 10.64
N VAL A 355 4.55 11.55 11.59
CA VAL A 355 6.01 11.48 11.50
C VAL A 355 6.49 10.04 11.32
N ASN A 356 5.93 9.08 12.07
CA ASN A 356 6.34 7.69 11.94
C ASN A 356 5.88 7.06 10.61
N LEU A 357 4.73 7.45 10.05
CA LEU A 357 4.36 7.09 8.66
C LEU A 357 5.40 7.59 7.66
N SER A 358 5.86 8.84 7.77
CA SER A 358 6.96 9.35 6.93
C SER A 358 8.26 8.58 7.11
N LYS A 359 8.60 8.15 8.34
CA LYS A 359 9.80 7.34 8.57
C LYS A 359 9.73 5.98 7.88
N LEU A 360 8.56 5.35 7.78
CA LEU A 360 8.41 4.12 6.98
C LEU A 360 8.85 4.33 5.53
N ALA A 361 8.58 5.50 4.96
CA ALA A 361 8.98 5.88 3.60
C ALA A 361 10.51 6.02 3.42
N SER A 362 11.27 6.11 4.52
CA SER A 362 12.74 6.16 4.51
C SER A 362 13.42 4.81 4.70
N LEU A 363 12.66 3.72 4.91
CA LEU A 363 13.24 2.38 5.15
C LEU A 363 13.98 1.83 3.93
N THR A 364 13.47 2.09 2.73
CA THR A 364 14.07 1.63 1.48
C THR A 364 13.88 2.68 0.39
N THR A 365 14.81 2.71 -0.56
CA THR A 365 14.69 3.53 -1.77
C THR A 365 13.85 2.84 -2.85
N SER A 366 13.63 1.52 -2.74
CA SER A 366 12.81 0.76 -3.66
C SER A 366 11.33 0.91 -3.32
N VAL A 367 10.51 1.29 -4.30
CA VAL A 367 9.07 1.51 -4.10
C VAL A 367 8.19 0.55 -4.89
N ALA A 368 8.78 -0.33 -5.69
CA ALA A 368 8.05 -1.17 -6.65
C ALA A 368 7.10 -2.16 -5.96
N SER A 369 7.49 -2.71 -4.82
CA SER A 369 6.68 -3.69 -4.09
C SER A 369 5.69 -3.07 -3.09
N HIS A 370 5.61 -1.74 -3.01
CA HIS A 370 4.68 -1.09 -2.09
C HIS A 370 3.24 -1.11 -2.64
N SER A 371 2.32 -1.48 -1.75
CA SER A 371 0.88 -1.42 -1.99
C SER A 371 0.41 -0.01 -2.38
N PRO A 372 -0.58 0.13 -3.29
CA PRO A 372 -1.23 1.41 -3.53
C PRO A 372 -1.85 2.03 -2.26
N PHE A 373 -2.16 1.25 -1.22
CA PHE A 373 -2.66 1.79 0.05
C PHE A 373 -1.60 2.56 0.84
N PHE A 374 -0.30 2.29 0.63
CA PHE A 374 0.76 3.07 1.27
C PHE A 374 0.73 4.54 0.82
N VAL A 375 0.34 4.80 -0.44
CA VAL A 375 0.08 6.13 -0.99
C VAL A 375 -0.88 6.92 -0.10
N CYS A 376 -2.00 6.30 0.30
CA CYS A 376 -3.02 6.97 1.12
C CYS A 376 -2.50 7.31 2.52
N THR A 377 -1.56 6.54 3.05
CA THR A 377 -0.92 6.86 4.35
C THR A 377 0.09 8.00 4.24
N LEU A 378 0.83 8.08 3.12
CA LEU A 378 1.67 9.23 2.80
C LEU A 378 0.84 10.50 2.60
N VAL A 379 -0.35 10.38 1.98
CA VAL A 379 -1.31 11.48 1.88
C VAL A 379 -1.73 11.94 3.26
N LEU A 380 -2.20 11.03 4.11
CA LEU A 380 -2.63 11.33 5.48
C LEU A 380 -1.53 12.02 6.29
N SER A 381 -0.30 11.48 6.22
CA SER A 381 0.87 12.07 6.85
C SER A 381 1.17 13.48 6.32
N SER A 382 1.08 13.69 5.01
CA SER A 382 1.38 14.99 4.39
C SER A 382 0.35 16.06 4.79
N ILE A 383 -0.93 15.68 4.86
CA ILE A 383 -2.01 16.56 5.35
C ILE A 383 -1.75 16.98 6.79
N VAL A 384 -1.39 16.03 7.67
CA VAL A 384 -1.08 16.35 9.07
C VAL A 384 0.12 17.30 9.18
N GLN A 385 1.17 17.09 8.36
CA GLN A 385 2.34 17.97 8.38
C GLN A 385 2.01 19.39 7.89
N LEU A 386 1.21 19.51 6.84
CA LEU A 386 0.71 20.81 6.35
C LEU A 386 -0.16 21.51 7.41
N ALA A 387 -1.04 20.77 8.09
CA ALA A 387 -1.90 21.30 9.16
C ALA A 387 -1.12 21.75 10.41
N VAL A 388 0.05 21.15 10.66
CA VAL A 388 0.95 21.59 11.75
C VAL A 388 1.73 22.84 11.34
N PHE A 389 2.15 22.97 10.07
CA PHE A 389 2.84 24.17 9.59
C PHE A 389 2.01 25.43 9.71
N THR A 390 0.71 25.32 9.45
CA THR A 390 -0.23 26.43 9.60
C THR A 390 -0.48 26.78 11.07
N ALA A 391 -0.55 25.78 11.96
CA ALA A 391 -0.86 25.98 13.37
C ALA A 391 0.30 26.61 14.16
N ASP A 392 1.55 26.26 13.84
CA ASP A 392 2.75 26.79 14.50
C ASP A 392 3.89 27.04 13.48
N PRO A 393 3.99 28.26 12.93
CA PRO A 393 5.04 28.64 11.99
C PRO A 393 6.47 28.64 12.56
N GLN A 394 6.65 28.58 13.89
CA GLN A 394 7.98 28.65 14.53
C GLN A 394 8.53 27.27 14.95
N GLN A 395 7.71 26.36 15.49
CA GLN A 395 8.13 24.96 15.75
C GLN A 395 8.30 24.13 14.47
N SER A 396 7.70 24.56 13.36
CA SER A 396 7.73 23.90 12.05
C SER A 396 9.05 24.01 11.27
N SER A 397 10.07 24.67 11.83
CA SER A 397 11.12 25.28 11.00
C SER A 397 12.08 24.33 10.26
N ARG A 398 12.20 23.02 10.57
CA ARG A 398 13.03 22.10 9.76
C ARG A 398 12.51 20.68 9.60
N THR A 399 12.08 20.02 10.67
CA THR A 399 11.85 18.57 10.64
C THR A 399 10.60 18.16 9.87
N GLY A 400 9.48 18.87 10.04
CA GLY A 400 8.26 18.56 9.29
C GLY A 400 8.43 18.77 7.78
N ARG A 401 9.19 19.79 7.34
CA ARG A 401 9.43 20.05 5.90
C ARG A 401 10.19 18.90 5.25
N ASN A 402 11.15 18.33 5.96
CA ASN A 402 11.91 17.18 5.48
C ASN A 402 11.00 15.95 5.30
N PHE A 403 10.07 15.72 6.22
CA PHE A 403 9.11 14.62 6.08
C PHE A 403 8.12 14.85 4.94
N LEU A 404 7.68 16.09 4.70
CA LEU A 404 6.77 16.39 3.59
C LEU A 404 7.48 16.20 2.26
N ALA A 405 8.73 16.67 2.17
CA ALA A 405 9.58 16.46 1.01
C ALA A 405 9.84 14.98 0.74
N LEU A 406 10.09 14.18 1.79
CA LEU A 406 10.23 12.73 1.69
C LEU A 406 8.94 12.08 1.15
N ASN A 407 7.79 12.41 1.72
CA ASN A 407 6.50 11.88 1.26
C ASN A 407 6.24 12.23 -0.22
N ILE A 408 6.44 13.49 -0.62
CA ILE A 408 6.30 13.92 -2.02
C ILE A 408 7.28 13.17 -2.94
N GLY A 409 8.52 12.96 -2.49
CA GLY A 409 9.54 12.20 -3.21
C GLY A 409 9.15 10.75 -3.44
N VAL A 410 8.68 10.05 -2.41
CA VAL A 410 8.22 8.66 -2.50
C VAL A 410 6.96 8.54 -3.34
N LEU A 411 5.99 9.45 -3.18
CA LEU A 411 4.79 9.51 -4.01
C LEU A 411 5.14 9.73 -5.50
N LYS A 412 6.14 10.56 -5.79
CA LYS A 412 6.64 10.75 -7.16
C LYS A 412 7.20 9.44 -7.72
N SER A 413 8.03 8.73 -6.96
CA SER A 413 8.61 7.44 -7.40
C SER A 413 7.52 6.37 -7.59
N MET A 414 6.57 6.25 -6.67
CA MET A 414 5.44 5.32 -6.80
C MET A 414 4.51 5.70 -7.95
N GLY A 415 4.45 6.98 -8.34
CA GLY A 415 3.66 7.48 -9.46
C GLY A 415 4.05 6.92 -10.82
N HIS A 416 5.21 6.27 -10.93
CA HIS A 416 5.59 5.51 -12.13
C HIS A 416 4.80 4.20 -12.31
N VAL A 417 4.28 3.65 -11.21
CA VAL A 417 3.49 2.40 -11.20
C VAL A 417 2.02 2.70 -10.94
N TRP A 418 1.72 3.54 -9.95
CA TRP A 418 0.38 3.78 -9.46
C TRP A 418 -0.13 5.18 -9.80
N THR A 419 -1.22 5.26 -10.58
CA THR A 419 -1.88 6.53 -10.92
C THR A 419 -2.28 7.33 -9.67
N ILE A 420 -2.80 6.67 -8.64
CA ILE A 420 -3.17 7.29 -7.37
C ILE A 420 -1.99 8.04 -6.73
N ALA A 421 -0.76 7.52 -6.84
CA ALA A 421 0.43 8.18 -6.31
C ALA A 421 0.79 9.43 -7.11
N ALA A 422 0.77 9.34 -8.44
CA ALA A 422 1.03 10.48 -9.31
C ALA A 422 0.02 11.62 -9.08
N THR A 423 -1.28 11.29 -9.01
CA THR A 423 -2.35 12.26 -8.74
C THR A 423 -2.22 12.86 -7.34
N SER A 424 -2.00 12.04 -6.31
CA SER A 424 -1.88 12.50 -4.92
C SER A 424 -0.66 13.40 -4.72
N MET A 425 0.48 13.05 -5.35
CA MET A 425 1.70 13.85 -5.32
C MET A 425 1.48 15.27 -5.88
N ALA A 426 0.83 15.37 -7.04
CA ALA A 426 0.54 16.66 -7.66
C ALA A 426 -0.33 17.52 -6.74
N ARG A 427 -1.42 16.95 -6.20
CA ARG A 427 -2.34 17.67 -5.31
C ARG A 427 -1.69 18.14 -4.01
N ILE A 428 -0.88 17.29 -3.37
CA ILE A 428 -0.16 17.66 -2.13
C ILE A 428 0.84 18.79 -2.42
N ARG A 429 1.53 18.73 -3.56
CA ARG A 429 2.46 19.79 -3.96
C ARG A 429 1.74 21.11 -4.18
N ASP A 430 0.61 21.10 -4.87
CA ASP A 430 -0.19 22.31 -5.12
C ASP A 430 -0.61 22.97 -3.80
N VAL A 431 -1.18 22.18 -2.87
CA VAL A 431 -1.59 22.68 -1.53
C VAL A 431 -0.39 23.20 -0.73
N ALA A 432 0.77 22.53 -0.80
CA ALA A 432 1.97 23.00 -0.12
C ALA A 432 2.45 24.36 -0.66
N VAL A 433 2.46 24.56 -1.98
CA VAL A 433 2.86 25.81 -2.63
C VAL A 433 1.88 26.94 -2.30
N GLU A 434 0.58 26.66 -2.34
CA GLU A 434 -0.46 27.63 -1.96
C GLU A 434 -0.30 28.08 -0.51
N LEU A 435 -0.07 27.12 0.39
CA LEU A 435 0.14 27.39 1.81
C LEU A 435 1.39 28.24 2.05
N GLU A 436 2.54 27.87 1.48
CA GLU A 436 3.77 28.66 1.62
C GLU A 436 3.60 30.08 1.08
N SER A 437 2.90 30.23 -0.05
CA SER A 437 2.60 31.53 -0.64
C SER A 437 1.67 32.38 0.23
N ALA A 438 0.72 31.76 0.94
CA ALA A 438 -0.16 32.43 1.88
C ALA A 438 0.60 32.92 3.12
N LEU A 439 1.40 32.03 3.75
CA LEU A 439 2.22 32.36 4.92
C LEU A 439 3.24 33.47 4.60
N ALA A 440 3.84 33.45 3.41
CA ALA A 440 4.76 34.49 2.98
C ALA A 440 4.07 35.86 2.82
N ARG A 441 2.81 35.90 2.35
CA ARG A 441 2.02 37.13 2.26
C ARG A 441 1.63 37.67 3.62
N GLU A 442 1.19 36.81 4.54
CA GLU A 442 0.88 37.21 5.92
C GLU A 442 2.11 37.78 6.64
N SER A 443 3.27 37.13 6.50
CA SER A 443 4.52 37.63 7.08
C SER A 443 4.92 38.99 6.52
N ARG A 444 4.72 39.25 5.21
CA ARG A 444 4.99 40.56 4.61
C ARG A 444 3.99 41.62 5.11
N ALA A 445 2.71 41.29 5.19
CA ALA A 445 1.69 42.21 5.70
C ALA A 445 1.94 42.62 7.15
N LEU A 446 2.38 41.68 8.01
CA LEU A 446 2.78 41.99 9.39
C LEU A 446 4.02 42.90 9.45
N LEU A 447 5.01 42.66 8.59
CA LEU A 447 6.20 43.53 8.50
C LEU A 447 5.84 44.94 8.02
N ASP A 448 4.96 45.06 7.02
CA ASP A 448 4.48 46.34 6.52
C ASP A 448 3.65 47.09 7.57
N ASP A 449 2.78 46.40 8.33
CA ASP A 449 1.99 47.02 9.42
C ASP A 449 2.89 47.50 10.56
N HIS A 450 3.93 46.72 10.93
CA HIS A 450 4.94 47.16 11.90
C HIS A 450 5.75 48.36 11.42
N LEU A 451 6.14 48.41 10.14
CA LEU A 451 6.82 49.56 9.55
C LEU A 451 5.90 50.78 9.55
N THR A 452 4.63 50.62 9.19
CA THR A 452 3.64 51.71 9.17
C THR A 452 3.37 52.26 10.57
N GLN A 453 3.25 51.39 11.58
CA GLN A 453 3.13 51.78 12.99
C GLN A 453 4.39 52.48 13.51
N SER A 454 5.60 52.03 13.15
CA SER A 454 6.85 52.72 13.54
C SER A 454 6.96 54.12 12.96
N VAL A 455 6.55 54.31 11.70
CA VAL A 455 6.53 55.61 11.03
C VAL A 455 5.49 56.56 11.64
N LEU A 456 4.36 56.04 12.09
CA LEU A 456 3.33 56.80 12.83
C LEU A 456 3.78 57.23 14.22
N VAL A 457 4.58 56.41 14.92
CA VAL A 457 5.15 56.75 16.23
C VAL A 457 6.25 57.80 16.11
N ASP A 458 7.13 57.71 15.10
CA ASP A 458 8.17 58.73 14.86
C ASP A 458 7.59 60.07 14.37
N SER A 459 6.43 60.07 13.70
CA SER A 459 5.76 61.30 13.27
C SER A 459 4.91 61.98 14.35
N GLN A 460 4.56 61.28 15.44
CA GLN A 460 3.96 61.89 16.64
C GLN A 460 4.99 62.49 17.62
N GLY A 461 6.30 62.30 17.38
CA GLY A 461 7.40 62.88 18.17
C GLY A 461 7.87 64.27 17.73
N LEU A 462 7.31 64.85 16.66
CA LEU A 462 7.63 66.20 16.18
C LEU A 462 6.58 67.21 16.64
N ASP A 463 6.66 67.59 17.92
CA ASP A 463 5.98 68.76 18.47
C ASP A 463 6.65 70.02 17.91
N VAL A 464 6.04 70.62 16.88
CA VAL A 464 6.45 71.89 16.30
C VAL A 464 5.87 73.02 17.15
N THR A 465 6.44 73.25 18.33
CA THR A 465 6.20 74.44 19.17
C THR A 465 7.47 75.21 19.55
N PHE A 466 8.49 75.19 18.69
CA PHE A 466 9.57 76.18 18.73
C PHE A 466 10.04 76.55 17.33
N LEU A 467 9.44 77.62 16.77
CA LEU A 467 10.10 78.61 15.92
C LEU A 467 9.24 79.87 15.81
#